data_AF-A0A379USW7-F1
#
_entry.id   AF-A0A379USW7-F1
#
_cell.length_a   1.000
_cell.length_b   1.000
_cell.length_c   1.000
_cell.angle_alpha   90.00
_cell.angle_beta   90.00
_cell.angle_gamma   90.00
#
_symmetry.space_group_name_H-M   'P 1'
#
loop_
_entity.id
_entity.type
_entity.pdbx_description
1 polymer ?
#
loop_
_entity_poly.entity_id
_entity_poly.type
_entity_poly.pdbx_seq_one_letter_code
_entity_poly.pdbx_strand_id
1 'polypeptide(L)' 'MCGELAGDERATLLLLGMGLDEFSMSAISIPRIKKIIRNTNFEDAKVLAEQALAQPTTDELMTLVNKFIEEKTIC' A
#
# COMPACT_ATOMS: atom_id res chain seq x y z
N MET A 1 -2.38 6.57 -10.48
CA MET A 1 -0.91 6.40 -10.62
C MET A 1 -0.64 5.32 -11.65
N CYS A 2 0.37 5.50 -12.52
CA CYS A 2 0.82 4.51 -13.50
C CYS A 2 2.28 4.09 -13.24
N GLY A 3 2.66 2.93 -13.77
CA GLY A 3 4.03 2.41 -13.69
C GLY A 3 4.19 1.29 -12.66
N GLU A 4 5.43 0.82 -12.49
CA GLU A 4 5.74 -0.33 -11.63
C GLU A 4 5.37 -0.11 -10.16
N LEU A 5 5.44 1.15 -9.69
CA LEU A 5 5.08 1.53 -8.33
C LEU A 5 3.60 1.29 -8.02
N ALA A 6 2.71 1.47 -9.00
CA ALA A 6 1.29 1.18 -8.83
C ALA A 6 1.01 -0.33 -8.73
N GLY A 7 1.95 -1.17 -9.18
CA GLY A 7 1.91 -2.62 -9.08
C GLY A 7 2.71 -3.20 -7.92
N ASP A 8 3.40 -2.38 -7.11
CA ASP A 8 4.11 -2.80 -5.90
C ASP A 8 3.13 -2.86 -4.72
N GLU A 9 3.19 -3.94 -3.94
CA GLU A 9 2.27 -4.22 -2.84
C GLU A 9 2.37 -3.19 -1.71
N ARG A 10 3.59 -2.77 -1.38
CA ARG A 10 3.87 -1.82 -0.30
C ARG A 10 3.38 -0.44 -0.69
N ALA A 11 3.68 -0.04 -1.92
CA ALA A 11 3.23 1.24 -2.45
C ALA A 11 1.71 1.29 -2.59
N THR A 12 1.07 0.18 -3.01
CA THR A 12 -0.39 0.11 -3.15
C THR A 12 -1.11 0.48 -1.87
N LEU A 13 -0.67 -0.04 -0.72
CA LEU A 13 -1.29 0.24 0.58
C LEU A 13 -1.18 1.71 0.97
N LEU A 14 -0.01 2.31 0.76
CA LEU A 14 0.20 3.73 0.99
C LEU A 14 -0.69 4.58 0.07
N LEU A 15 -0.69 4.28 -1.23
CA LEU A 15 -1.46 5.01 -2.22
C LEU A 15 -2.97 4.89 -2.01
N LEU A 16 -3.43 3.72 -1.58
CA LEU A 16 -4.81 3.51 -1.17
C LEU A 16 -5.15 4.42 0.01
N GLY A 17 -4.33 4.44 1.06
CA GLY A 17 -4.53 5.30 2.23
C GLY A 17 -4.49 6.80 1.93
N MET A 18 -3.68 7.19 0.94
CA MET A 18 -3.62 8.57 0.42
C MET A 18 -4.85 8.96 -0.41
N GLY A 19 -5.75 8.01 -0.70
CA GLY A 19 -6.98 8.26 -1.47
C GLY A 19 -6.79 8.20 -2.98
N LEU A 20 -5.84 7.40 -3.49
CA LEU A 20 -5.68 7.25 -4.93
C LEU A 20 -6.85 6.48 -5.55
N ASP A 21 -7.55 7.10 -6.49
CA ASP A 21 -8.73 6.52 -7.14
C ASP A 21 -8.40 5.47 -8.22
N GLU A 22 -7.28 5.66 -8.94
CA GLU A 22 -6.94 4.85 -10.12
C GLU A 22 -5.52 4.26 -10.06
N PHE A 23 -5.43 2.94 -10.18
CA PHE A 23 -4.18 2.17 -10.27
C PHE A 23 -4.01 1.61 -11.69
N SER A 24 -2.93 2.00 -12.37
CA SER A 24 -2.61 1.53 -13.72
C SER A 24 -1.30 0.74 -13.71
N MET A 25 -1.36 -0.52 -14.13
CA MET A 25 -0.27 -1.50 -14.05
C MET A 25 -0.39 -2.57 -15.14
N SER A 26 0.62 -3.44 -15.25
CA SER A 26 0.55 -4.62 -16.11
C SER A 26 -0.60 -5.55 -15.68
N ALA A 27 -1.30 -6.14 -16.66
CA ALA A 27 -2.45 -7.01 -16.43
C ALA A 27 -2.14 -8.17 -15.46
N ILE A 28 -0.90 -8.67 -15.44
CA ILE A 28 -0.47 -9.76 -14.53
C ILE A 28 -0.47 -9.34 -13.05
N SER A 29 -0.27 -8.06 -12.76
CA SER A 29 -0.22 -7.53 -11.40
C SER A 29 -1.62 -7.22 -10.84
N ILE A 30 -2.61 -7.02 -11.70
CA ILE A 30 -3.98 -6.63 -11.30
C ILE A 30 -4.60 -7.61 -10.30
N PRO A 31 -4.57 -8.94 -10.46
CA PRO A 31 -5.18 -9.87 -9.51
C PRO A 31 -4.54 -9.78 -8.12
N ARG A 32 -3.21 -9.64 -8.06
CA ARG A 32 -2.44 -9.54 -6.82
C ARG A 32 -2.79 -8.27 -6.06
N ILE A 33 -2.73 -7.12 -6.74
CA ILE A 33 -3.09 -5.82 -6.14
C ILE A 33 -4.57 -5.77 -5.74
N LYS A 34 -5.47 -6.32 -6.57
CA LYS A 34 -6.88 -6.42 -6.24
C LYS A 34 -7.12 -7.25 -4.97
N LYS A 35 -6.38 -8.34 -4.75
CA LYS A 35 -6.48 -9.12 -3.50
C LYS A 35 -6.10 -8.27 -2.28
N ILE A 36 -4.99 -7.52 -2.38
CA ILE A 36 -4.50 -6.65 -1.29
C ILE A 36 -5.53 -5.58 -0.95
N ILE A 37 -5.98 -4.81 -1.94
CA ILE A 37 -6.96 -3.72 -1.72
C ILE A 37 -8.23 -4.27 -1.09
N ARG A 38 -8.73 -5.42 -1.56
CA ARG A 38 -9.97 -6.02 -1.02
C ARG A 38 -9.83 -6.59 0.40
N ASN A 39 -8.61 -6.93 0.80
CA ASN A 39 -8.32 -7.47 2.14
C ASN A 39 -7.82 -6.41 3.11
N THR A 40 -7.75 -5.15 2.69
CA THR A 40 -7.27 -4.04 3.52
C THR A 40 -8.45 -3.17 3.94
N ASN A 41 -8.55 -2.86 5.23
CA ASN A 41 -9.49 -1.84 5.69
C ASN A 41 -8.97 -0.45 5.29
N PHE A 42 -9.84 0.36 4.68
CA PHE A 42 -9.50 1.70 4.22
C PHE A 42 -9.05 2.64 5.35
N GLU A 43 -9.66 2.53 6.54
CA GLU A 43 -9.25 3.35 7.69
C GLU A 43 -7.85 2.97 8.20
N ASP A 44 -7.51 1.68 8.20
CA ASP A 44 -6.17 1.22 8.54
C ASP A 44 -5.13 1.74 7.53
N ALA A 45 -5.48 1.72 6.23
CA ALA A 45 -4.61 2.24 5.17
C ALA A 45 -4.40 3.76 5.29
N LYS A 46 -5.42 4.54 5.66
CA LYS A 46 -5.28 5.97 5.94
C LYS A 46 -4.32 6.24 7.07
N VAL A 47 -4.47 5.54 8.19
CA VAL A 47 -3.57 5.68 9.36
C VAL A 47 -2.14 5.33 8.96
N LEU A 48 -1.95 4.27 8.17
CA LEU A 48 -0.64 3.93 7.62
C LEU A 48 -0.05 5.06 6.77
N ALA A 49 -0.84 5.64 5.88
CA ALA A 49 -0.39 6.74 5.02
C ALA A 49 -0.01 7.99 5.82
N GLU A 50 -0.80 8.36 6.83
CA GLU A 50 -0.48 9.47 7.74
C GLU A 50 0.83 9.22 8.50
N GLN A 51 1.00 8.02 9.04
CA GLN A 51 2.24 7.62 9.74
C GLN A 51 3.46 7.61 8.82
N ALA A 52 3.28 7.14 7.59
CA ALA A 52 4.34 7.09 6.59
C ALA A 52 4.77 8.49 6.14
N LEU A 53 3.83 9.42 5.94
CA LEU A 53 4.12 10.82 5.61
C LEU A 53 4.84 11.56 6.74
N ALA A 54 4.71 11.08 7.99
CA ALA A 54 5.40 11.65 9.15
C ALA A 54 6.82 11.07 9.37
N GLN A 55 7.24 10.03 8.64
CA GLN A 55 8.59 9.46 8.81
C GLN A 55 9.66 10.35 8.15
N PRO A 56 10.74 10.71 8.86
CA PRO A 56 11.80 11.54 8.30
C PRO A 56 12.73 10.79 7.36
N THR A 57 12.78 9.44 7.42
CA THR A 57 13.66 8.62 6.60
C THR A 57 12.95 7.50 5.87
N THR A 58 13.51 7.09 4.73
CA THR A 58 13.00 5.95 3.94
C THR A 58 13.08 4.64 4.71
N ASP A 59 14.10 4.43 5.56
CA ASP A 59 14.27 3.18 6.31
C ASP A 59 13.17 2.99 7.35
N GLU A 60 12.79 4.07 8.05
CA GLU A 60 11.68 4.07 9.01
C GLU A 60 10.34 3.84 8.30
N LEU A 61 10.13 4.49 7.15
CA LEU A 61 8.95 4.29 6.30
C LEU A 61 8.83 2.83 5.85
N MET A 62 9.92 2.23 5.35
CA MET A 62 9.91 0.85 4.88
C MET A 62 9.65 -0.13 6.02
N THR A 63 10.22 0.13 7.20
CA THR A 63 9.97 -0.66 8.42
C THR A 63 8.49 -0.60 8.82
N LEU A 64 7.89 0.59 8.80
CA LEU A 64 6.48 0.80 9.11
C LEU A 64 5.56 0.03 8.16
N VAL A 65 5.81 0.13 6.85
CA VAL A 65 4.97 -0.54 5.83
C VAL A 65 5.12 -2.06 5.90
N ASN A 66 6.34 -2.57 6.08
CA ASN A 66 6.57 -4.01 6.20
C ASN A 66 5.85 -4.58 7.43
N LYS A 67 5.91 -3.87 8.57
CA LYS A 67 5.19 -4.27 9.79
C LYS A 67 3.68 -4.33 9.57
N PHE A 68 3.11 -3.35 8.88
CA PHE A 68 1.68 -3.34 8.55
C PHE A 68 1.29 -4.54 7.67
N ILE A 69 2.12 -4.87 6.69
CA ILE A 69 1.91 -6.04 5.83
C ILE A 69 1.97 -7.33 6.64
N GLU A 70 2.95 -7.50 7.53
CA GLU A 70 3.05 -8.69 8.39
C GLU A 70 1.83 -8.85 9.31
N GLU A 71 1.34 -7.75 9.90
CA GLU A 71 0.19 -7.76 10.81
C GLU A 71 -1.15 -8.02 10.11
N LYS A 72 -1.29 -7.59 8.84
CA LYS A 72 -2.57 -7.64 8.10
C LYS A 72 -2.62 -8.68 6.97
N THR A 73 -1.48 -9.25 6.55
CA THR A 73 -1.38 -10.22 5.44
C THR A 73 -1.43 -11.68 5.90
N ILE A 74 -1.83 -11.96 7.13
CA ILE A 74 -2.18 -13.32 7.55
C ILE A 74 -3.64 -13.57 7.16
N CYS A 75 -3.87 -13.88 5.86
CA CYS A 75 -4.97 -14.71 5.31
C CYS A 75 -4.80 -14.97 3.79
#